data_AF-A0A1Q3Q236-F1
#
_entry.id   AF-A0A1Q3Q236-F1
#
_cell.length_a   1.000
_cell.length_b   1.000
_cell.length_c   1.000
_cell.angle_alpha   90.00
_cell.angle_beta   90.00
_cell.angle_gamma   90.00
#
_symmetry.space_group_name_H-M   'P 1'
#
loop_
_entity.id
_entity.type
_entity.pdbx_description
1 polymer ?
#
loop_
_entity_poly.entity_id
_entity_poly.type
_entity_poly.pdbx_seq_one_letter_code
_entity_poly.pdbx_strand_id
1 'polypeptide(L)'
;MKKGKTMKQNFTPNHLLLAAYGELAPAATHELQTQIFDNETLSNSLQEILDMQIALDELSLKPSNSSIKIILENCHEAEAAF
;
A
#
# COMPACT_ATOMS: atom_id res chain seq x y z
N MET A 1 -38.82 11.87 10.26
CA MET A 1 -37.47 11.25 10.31
C MET A 1 -36.57 12.02 9.35
N LYS A 2 -35.64 12.84 9.85
CA LYS A 2 -34.69 13.56 8.99
C LYS A 2 -33.61 12.58 8.57
N LYS A 3 -33.56 12.23 7.28
CA LYS A 3 -32.45 11.44 6.71
C LYS A 3 -31.18 12.27 6.91
N GLY A 4 -30.30 11.82 7.81
CA GLY A 4 -28.99 12.41 8.00
C GLY A 4 -28.26 12.34 6.67
N LYS A 5 -27.88 13.50 6.13
CA LYS A 5 -27.02 13.61 4.96
C LYS A 5 -25.66 13.03 5.39
N THR A 6 -25.38 11.77 5.08
CA THR A 6 -24.06 11.18 5.29
C THR A 6 -23.08 12.01 4.49
N MET A 7 -22.21 12.75 5.18
CA MET A 7 -21.13 13.47 4.53
C MET A 7 -20.20 12.41 3.94
N LYS A 8 -20.04 12.40 2.60
CA LYS A 8 -19.08 11.52 1.94
C LYS A 8 -17.71 11.79 2.54
N GLN A 9 -17.09 10.77 3.12
CA GLN A 9 -15.74 10.86 3.64
C GLN A 9 -14.78 11.08 2.47
N ASN A 10 -13.91 12.08 2.59
CA ASN A 10 -12.85 12.31 1.61
C ASN A 10 -11.68 11.36 1.91
N PHE A 11 -11.53 10.32 1.10
CA PHE A 11 -10.42 9.39 1.22
C PHE A 11 -9.11 10.00 0.72
N THR A 12 -8.08 9.93 1.55
CA THR A 12 -6.72 10.36 1.22
C THR A 12 -5.85 9.16 0.83
N PRO A 13 -4.67 9.36 0.22
CA PRO A 13 -3.76 8.26 -0.10
C PRO A 13 -3.43 7.35 1.09
N ASN A 14 -3.28 7.90 2.30
CA ASN A 14 -3.05 7.10 3.51
C ASN A 14 -4.22 6.17 3.85
N HIS A 15 -5.46 6.59 3.57
CA HIS A 15 -6.61 5.70 3.79
C HIS A 15 -6.61 4.55 2.80
N LEU A 16 -6.20 4.79 1.54
CA LEU A 16 -6.06 3.75 0.53
C LEU A 16 -4.92 2.79 0.89
N LEU A 17 -3.82 3.31 1.43
CA LEU A 17 -2.71 2.50 1.96
C LEU A 17 -3.21 1.58 3.08
N LEU A 18 -3.86 2.14 4.11
CA LEU A 18 -4.42 1.35 5.20
C LEU A 18 -5.45 0.32 4.69
N ALA A 19 -6.23 0.66 3.67
CA ALA A 19 -7.16 -0.29 3.06
C ALA A 19 -6.45 -1.45 2.37
N ALA A 20 -5.37 -1.19 1.62
CA ALA A 20 -4.56 -2.21 0.96
C ALA A 20 -3.91 -3.18 1.96
N TYR A 21 -3.46 -2.69 3.12
CA TYR A 21 -2.93 -3.52 4.21
C TYR A 21 -4.01 -4.14 5.11
N GLY A 22 -5.30 -3.88 4.86
CA GLY A 22 -6.39 -4.39 5.69
C GLY A 22 -6.48 -3.76 7.10
N GLU A 23 -5.83 -2.62 7.30
CA GLU A 23 -5.76 -1.87 8.57
C GLU A 23 -6.80 -0.75 8.67
N LEU A 24 -7.50 -0.44 7.58
CA LEU A 24 -8.56 0.56 7.59
C LEU A 24 -9.76 0.07 8.43
N ALA A 25 -10.28 0.95 9.30
CA ALA A 25 -11.41 0.63 10.17
C ALA A 25 -12.62 0.12 9.36
N PRO A 26 -13.34 -0.94 9.80
CA PRO A 26 -14.38 -1.59 8.99
C PRO A 26 -15.46 -0.67 8.45
N ALA A 27 -15.87 0.34 9.23
CA ALA A 27 -16.86 1.33 8.80
C ALA A 27 -16.33 2.20 7.64
N ALA A 28 -15.07 2.63 7.72
CA ALA A 28 -14.42 3.40 6.66
C ALA A 28 -14.12 2.52 5.42
N THR A 29 -13.81 1.24 5.62
CA THR A 29 -13.64 0.27 4.52
C THR A 29 -14.92 0.09 3.72
N HIS A 30 -16.06 -0.07 4.40
CA HIS A 30 -17.36 -0.19 3.72
C HIS A 30 -17.69 1.10 2.95
N GLU A 31 -17.46 2.27 3.55
CA GLU A 31 -17.68 3.54 2.85
C GLU A 31 -16.74 3.71 1.65
N LEU A 32 -15.47 3.33 1.78
CA LEU A 32 -14.49 3.34 0.69
C LEU A 32 -14.95 2.46 -0.48
N GLN A 33 -15.39 1.23 -0.20
CA GLN A 33 -15.91 0.31 -1.22
C GLN A 33 -17.10 0.90 -1.98
N THR A 34 -18.02 1.57 -1.29
CA THR A 34 -19.16 2.23 -1.96
C THR A 34 -18.72 3.39 -2.84
N GLN A 35 -17.66 4.11 -2.47
CA GLN A 35 -17.16 5.24 -3.26
C GLN A 35 -16.30 4.82 -4.45
N ILE A 36 -15.52 3.73 -4.32
CA ILE A 36 -14.67 3.21 -5.40
C ILE A 36 -15.49 2.85 -6.64
N PHE A 37 -16.69 2.28 -6.44
CA PHE A 37 -17.56 1.91 -7.56
C PHE A 37 -17.96 3.10 -8.44
N ASP A 38 -18.09 4.28 -7.83
CA ASP A 38 -18.54 5.50 -8.50
C ASP A 38 -17.39 6.50 -8.79
N ASN A 39 -16.15 6.17 -8.42
CA ASN A 39 -14.99 7.06 -8.54
C ASN A 39 -13.77 6.34 -9.11
N GLU A 40 -13.63 6.41 -10.44
CA GLU A 40 -12.54 5.79 -11.19
C GLU A 40 -11.16 6.26 -10.73
N THR A 41 -11.00 7.52 -10.35
CA THR A 41 -9.72 8.03 -9.82
C THR A 41 -9.34 7.32 -8.53
N LEU A 42 -10.30 7.16 -7.61
CA LEU A 42 -10.07 6.47 -6.34
C LEU A 42 -9.79 4.98 -6.56
N SER A 43 -10.49 4.36 -7.51
CA SER A 43 -10.26 2.98 -7.93
C SER A 43 -8.84 2.78 -8.46
N ASN A 44 -8.40 3.65 -9.39
CA ASN A 44 -7.08 3.56 -10.00
C ASN A 44 -5.98 3.77 -8.95
N SER A 45 -6.12 4.76 -8.06
CA SER A 45 -5.14 4.98 -7.00
C SER A 45 -5.06 3.80 -6.02
N LEU A 46 -6.17 3.13 -5.69
CA LEU A 46 -6.10 1.92 -4.87
C LEU A 46 -5.39 0.79 -5.61
N GLN A 47 -5.69 0.60 -6.90
CA GLN A 47 -5.04 -0.43 -7.71
C GLN A 47 -3.52 -0.22 -7.80
N GLU A 48 -3.06 1.01 -8.02
CA GLU A 48 -1.63 1.35 -8.03
C GLU A 48 -0.93 0.96 -6.71
N ILE A 49 -1.60 1.16 -5.57
CA ILE A 49 -1.05 0.76 -4.26
C ILE A 49 -0.95 -0.76 -4.15
N LEU A 50 -1.98 -1.49 -4.59
CA LEU A 50 -1.98 -2.96 -4.58
C LEU A 50 -0.87 -3.52 -5.49
N ASP A 51 -0.68 -2.93 -6.67
CA ASP A 51 0.38 -3.34 -7.60
C ASP A 51 1.78 -3.10 -7.00
N MET A 52 1.98 -1.97 -6.31
CA MET A 52 3.22 -1.71 -5.56
C MET A 52 3.44 -2.72 -4.43
N GLN A 53 2.39 -3.09 -3.71
CA GLN A 53 2.47 -4.08 -2.63
C GLN A 53 2.91 -5.44 -3.18
N ILE A 54 2.34 -5.88 -4.30
CA ILE A 54 2.74 -7.11 -4.98
C ILE A 54 4.21 -7.04 -5.41
N ALA A 55 4.65 -5.93 -6.00
CA ALA A 55 6.04 -5.75 -6.42
C ALA A 55 7.02 -5.81 -5.23
N LEU A 56 6.64 -5.26 -4.07
CA LEU A 56 7.44 -5.35 -2.85
C LEU A 56 7.50 -6.77 -2.30
N ASP A 57 6.38 -7.49 -2.31
CA ASP A 57 6.32 -8.89 -1.89
C ASP A 57 7.20 -9.77 -2.79
N GLU A 58 7.18 -9.54 -4.11
CA GLU A 58 8.05 -10.22 -5.06
C GLU A 58 9.54 -9.93 -4.80
N LEU A 59 9.91 -8.68 -4.55
CA LEU A 59 11.29 -8.30 -4.19
C LEU A 59 11.75 -8.94 -2.88
N SER A 60 10.85 -9.17 -1.93
CA SER A 60 11.17 -9.84 -0.66
C SER A 60 11.52 -11.32 -0.86
N LEU A 61 10.87 -11.99 -1.82
CA LEU A 61 11.07 -13.41 -2.14
C LEU A 61 12.21 -13.63 -3.14
N LYS A 62 12.38 -12.69 -4.08
CA LYS A 62 13.41 -12.70 -5.12
C LYS A 62 14.11 -11.33 -5.12
N PRO A 63 15.00 -11.08 -4.15
CA PRO A 63 15.75 -9.84 -4.13
C PRO A 63 16.56 -9.72 -5.41
N SER A 64 16.67 -8.50 -5.94
CA SER A 64 17.42 -8.26 -7.16
C SER A 64 18.89 -8.64 -6.97
N ASN A 65 19.55 -9.10 -8.05
CA ASN A 65 20.99 -9.40 -8.01
C ASN A 65 21.82 -8.19 -7.55
N SER A 66 21.38 -6.97 -7.87
CA SER A 66 22.03 -5.73 -7.42
C SER A 66 21.90 -5.55 -5.90
N SER A 67 20.71 -5.78 -5.35
CA SER A 67 20.48 -5.73 -3.89
C SER A 67 21.34 -6.77 -3.16
N ILE A 68 21.46 -7.98 -3.71
CA ILE A 68 22.33 -9.04 -3.16
C ILE A 68 23.79 -8.59 -3.20
N LYS A 69 24.27 -8.05 -4.33
CA LYS A 69 25.66 -7.57 -4.46
C LYS A 69 25.99 -6.49 -3.45
N ILE A 70 25.13 -5.48 -3.29
CA ILE A 70 25.33 -4.41 -2.32
C ILE A 70 25.48 -4.98 -0.90
N ILE A 71 24.61 -5.91 -0.50
CA ILE A 71 24.70 -6.56 0.82
C ILE A 71 26.03 -7.29 0.95
N LEU A 72 26.41 -8.10 -0.04
CA LEU A 72 27.66 -8.86 -0.01
C LEU A 72 28.90 -7.96 0.03
N GLU A 73 28.92 -6.86 -0.71
CA GLU A 73 30.01 -5.88 -0.68
C GLU A 73 30.15 -5.26 0.72
N ASN A 74 29.02 -4.82 1.32
CA ASN A 74 29.02 -4.25 2.67
C ASN A 74 29.39 -5.28 3.76
N CYS A 75 29.02 -6.55 3.59
CA CYS A 75 29.44 -7.62 4.51
C CYS A 75 30.95 -7.86 4.42
N HIS A 76 31.53 -7.90 3.22
CA HIS A 76 32.99 -8.07 3.06
C HIS A 76 33.76 -6.87 3.63
N GLU A 77 33.26 -5.65 3.46
CA GLU A 77 33.87 -4.45 4.07
C GLU A 77 33.82 -4.50 5.60
N ALA A 78 32.72 -4.98 6.18
CA ALA A 78 32.58 -5.15 7.63
C ALA A 78 33.51 -6.24 8.20
N GLU A 79 33.72 -7.34 7.48
CA GLU A 79 34.66 -8.40 7.86
C GLU A 79 36.12 -7.93 7.75
N ALA A 80 36.46 -7.14 6.74
CA ALA A 80 37.81 -6.58 6.57
C ALA A 80 38.17 -5.49 7.61
N ALA A 81 37.18 -4.94 8.31
CA ALA A 81 37.35 -3.91 9.33
C ALA A 81 37.57 -4.47 10.75
N PHE A 82 37.51 -5.80 10.93
CA PHE A 82 37.78 -6.52 12.18
C PHE A 82 39.15 -7.21 12.16
#